data_AF-D5UQG9-F1
#
_entry.id   AF-D5UQG9-F1
#
_cell.length_a   1.000
_cell.length_b   1.000
_cell.length_c   1.000
_cell.angle_alpha   90.00
_cell.angle_beta   90.00
_cell.angle_gamma   90.00
#
_symmetry.space_group_name_H-M   'P 1'
#
loop_
_entity.id
_entity.type
_entity.pdbx_description
1 polymer ?
#
loop_
_entity_poly.entity_id
_entity_poly.type
_entity_poly.pdbx_seq_one_letter_code
_entity_poly.pdbx_strand_id
1 'polypeptide(L)'
;MSYLGGVIVGSIAVMLLVAVPIGMVIGSHDRKRRPKDWIVDYSWSLLWTVVFTTVASILWPERPRFLDGVVFGIAVVPIAFLPDVAYTIRHRRDTEPAEISAPGAKPERNRRIDLPVAGFGADVEAHFADPMVRARYVIAAHRRGLISDTDLPHAAAGLGDLSEIGYDRTQEQADADVAEQLIYYALRTGDARRHREALVALEPTVDVSTRARDEPEWMRIHRRERLREGLIDYFDARYGPQLTETVHTHFADPTVRAHALIAAYRFHATPSGDVPQRAAELIADLPGAGEAWTELAMAPPTSARSDIEPILDRAADEIGYCRTPAEAERDLYEAAAYRAVVESSVSDEARRLWELSMRDDVYFEGAVDPALTALLWAHTAAGDDIDDQIRDTRHTLIAYLNGRY
;
A
#
# COMPACT_ATOMS: atom_id res chain seq x y z
N MET A 1 23.85 41.28 -7.30
CA MET A 1 23.42 39.94 -7.74
C MET A 1 23.27 38.92 -6.60
N SER A 2 23.94 39.07 -5.46
CA SER A 2 23.88 38.10 -4.34
C SER A 2 22.55 38.05 -3.57
N TYR A 3 21.81 39.17 -3.48
CA TYR A 3 20.52 39.22 -2.76
C TYR A 3 19.42 38.46 -3.51
N LEU A 4 19.33 38.67 -4.83
CA LEU A 4 18.31 38.03 -5.68
C LEU A 4 18.51 36.50 -5.75
N GLY A 5 19.77 36.05 -5.82
CA GLY A 5 20.11 34.62 -5.77
C GLY A 5 19.72 33.97 -4.45
N GLY A 6 19.94 34.65 -3.31
CA GLY A 6 19.51 34.16 -2.00
C GLY A 6 17.99 34.03 -1.87
N VAL A 7 17.24 35.01 -2.40
CA VAL A 7 15.77 34.95 -2.44
C VAL A 7 15.31 33.78 -3.31
N ILE A 8 15.88 33.59 -4.50
CA ILE A 8 15.48 32.50 -5.41
C ILE A 8 15.78 31.13 -4.78
N VAL A 9 16.99 30.92 -4.23
CA VAL A 9 17.37 29.65 -3.62
C VAL A 9 16.54 29.36 -2.37
N GLY A 10 16.30 30.37 -1.51
CA GLY A 10 15.43 30.21 -0.34
C GLY A 10 13.98 29.90 -0.73
N SER A 11 13.46 30.56 -1.77
CA SER A 11 12.11 30.30 -2.28
C SER A 11 11.97 28.89 -2.83
N ILE A 12 12.95 28.43 -3.63
CA ILE A 12 12.96 27.08 -4.21
C ILE A 12 13.09 26.01 -3.12
N ALA A 13 14.00 26.19 -2.16
CA ALA A 13 14.18 25.23 -1.08
C ALA A 13 12.91 25.08 -0.24
N VAL A 14 12.23 26.19 0.06
CA VAL A 14 10.98 26.14 0.83
C VAL A 14 9.80 25.63 0.00
N MET A 15 9.73 25.97 -1.29
CA MET A 15 8.72 25.43 -2.19
C MET A 15 8.85 23.91 -2.31
N LEU A 16 10.06 23.39 -2.44
CA LEU A 16 10.32 21.95 -2.54
C LEU A 16 10.14 21.20 -1.22
N LEU A 17 10.54 21.79 -0.08
CA LEU A 17 10.50 21.11 1.21
C LEU A 17 9.15 21.24 1.94
N VAL A 18 8.36 22.27 1.63
CA VAL A 18 7.14 22.59 2.39
C VAL A 18 5.92 22.64 1.48
N ALA A 19 5.98 23.33 0.34
CA ALA A 19 4.82 23.49 -0.52
C ALA A 19 4.46 22.22 -1.30
N VAL A 20 5.45 21.48 -1.82
CA VAL A 20 5.23 20.22 -2.56
C VAL A 20 4.63 19.13 -1.66
N PRO A 21 5.14 18.86 -0.45
CA PRO A 21 4.53 17.87 0.44
C PRO A 21 3.14 18.27 0.91
N ILE A 22 2.90 19.55 1.20
CA ILE A 22 1.59 20.04 1.65
C ILE A 22 0.57 20.04 0.49
N GLY A 23 0.98 20.43 -0.71
CA GLY A 23 0.13 20.36 -1.91
C GLY A 23 -0.20 18.93 -2.33
N MET A 24 0.70 17.97 -2.08
CA MET A 24 0.42 16.54 -2.26
C MET A 24 -0.58 16.00 -1.23
N VAL A 25 -0.61 16.56 -0.01
CA VAL A 25 -1.53 16.14 1.06
C VAL A 25 -2.90 16.85 0.95
N ILE A 26 -2.95 18.04 0.35
CA ILE A 26 -4.15 18.87 0.25
C ILE A 26 -4.57 18.91 -1.23
N GLY A 27 -5.25 17.85 -1.68
CA GLY A 27 -5.85 17.79 -3.02
C GLY A 27 -6.74 19.01 -3.29
N SER A 28 -6.63 19.56 -4.51
CA SER A 28 -7.25 20.83 -4.93
C SER A 28 -8.75 20.88 -4.66
N HIS A 29 -9.15 21.51 -3.55
CA HIS A 29 -10.55 21.78 -3.23
C HIS A 29 -10.86 23.24 -3.56
N ASP A 30 -11.54 23.43 -4.68
CA ASP A 30 -12.00 24.74 -5.14
C ASP A 30 -13.29 25.13 -4.40
N ARG A 31 -13.20 25.88 -3.28
CA ARG A 31 -14.38 26.44 -2.58
C ARG A 31 -14.17 27.83 -1.95
N LYS A 32 -15.25 28.62 -1.98
CA LYS A 32 -15.34 30.06 -1.64
C LYS A 32 -15.06 30.36 -0.16
N ARG A 33 -13.95 31.04 0.13
CA ARG A 33 -13.59 31.58 1.46
C ARG A 33 -14.48 32.77 1.86
N ARG A 34 -14.81 32.89 3.16
CA ARG A 34 -15.55 34.06 3.70
C ARG A 34 -14.57 35.22 3.95
N PRO A 35 -14.96 36.48 3.68
CA PRO A 35 -14.06 37.63 3.76
C PRO A 35 -13.52 37.95 5.16
N LYS A 36 -14.15 37.44 6.23
CA LYS A 36 -13.66 37.63 7.61
C LYS A 36 -12.44 36.77 7.95
N ASP A 37 -12.28 35.62 7.28
CA ASP A 37 -11.15 34.71 7.53
C ASP A 37 -9.84 35.31 7.00
N TRP A 38 -9.94 36.11 5.93
CA TRP A 38 -8.81 36.82 5.34
C TRP A 38 -8.10 37.78 6.31
N ILE A 39 -8.86 38.47 7.18
CA ILE A 39 -8.30 39.44 8.13
C ILE A 39 -7.48 38.75 9.22
N VAL A 40 -7.95 37.59 9.69
CA VAL A 40 -7.28 36.81 10.73
C VAL A 40 -5.99 36.19 10.19
N ASP A 41 -6.06 35.62 9.00
CA ASP A 41 -4.89 34.98 8.36
C ASP A 41 -3.82 36.02 8.02
N TYR A 42 -4.23 37.21 7.56
CA TYR A 42 -3.31 38.31 7.29
C TYR A 42 -2.65 38.85 8.57
N SER A 43 -3.43 39.02 9.64
CA SER A 43 -2.94 39.51 10.94
C SER A 43 -1.96 38.53 11.58
N TRP A 44 -2.22 37.23 11.48
CA TRP A 44 -1.30 36.20 11.99
C TRP A 44 0.00 36.14 11.18
N SER A 45 -0.09 36.25 9.86
CA SER A 45 1.09 36.23 8.99
C SER A 45 1.98 37.47 9.20
N LEU A 46 1.37 38.63 9.46
CA LEU A 46 2.08 39.85 9.85
C LEU A 46 2.80 39.66 11.20
N LEU A 47 2.10 39.12 12.21
CA LEU A 47 2.67 38.84 13.53
C LEU A 47 3.87 37.89 13.43
N TRP A 48 3.74 36.81 12.65
CA TRP A 48 4.81 35.85 12.43
C TRP A 48 6.03 36.48 11.75
N THR A 49 5.81 37.32 10.73
CA THR A 49 6.88 38.04 10.04
C THR A 49 7.65 38.93 11.01
N VAL A 50 6.96 39.67 11.87
CA VAL A 50 7.59 40.55 12.88
C VAL A 50 8.38 39.74 13.91
N VAL A 51 7.81 38.65 14.45
CA VAL A 51 8.51 37.80 15.43
C VAL A 51 9.75 37.17 14.80
N PHE A 52 9.63 36.60 13.61
CA PHE A 52 10.74 35.90 12.96
C PHE A 52 11.86 36.85 12.56
N THR A 53 11.53 38.04 12.02
CA THR A 53 12.54 39.06 11.68
C THR A 53 13.24 39.60 12.92
N THR A 54 12.50 39.81 14.01
CA THR A 54 13.06 40.24 15.30
C THR A 54 14.00 39.19 15.87
N VAL A 55 13.58 37.93 15.95
CA VAL A 55 14.42 36.82 16.45
C VAL A 55 15.68 36.66 15.58
N ALA A 56 15.54 36.73 14.26
CA ALA A 56 16.67 36.61 13.36
C ALA A 56 17.66 37.78 13.46
N SER A 57 17.20 38.99 13.81
CA SER A 57 18.09 40.14 14.09
C SER A 57 18.83 40.03 15.42
N ILE A 58 18.23 39.36 16.42
CA ILE A 58 18.85 39.12 17.72
C ILE A 58 19.90 38.01 17.63
N LEU A 59 19.56 36.92 16.93
CA LEU A 59 20.44 35.75 16.81
C LEU A 59 21.62 36.00 15.87
N TRP A 60 21.46 36.85 14.85
CA TRP A 60 22.52 37.16 13.89
C TRP A 60 22.62 38.66 13.59
N PRO A 61 23.22 39.44 14.51
CA PRO A 61 23.34 40.90 14.36
C PRO A 61 24.25 41.32 13.18
N GLU A 62 25.24 40.51 12.80
CA GLU A 62 26.15 40.76 11.67
C GLU A 62 25.90 39.81 10.49
N ARG A 63 24.64 39.57 10.15
CA ARG A 63 24.33 38.62 9.08
C ARG A 63 24.70 39.14 7.67
N PRO A 64 25.32 38.31 6.83
CA PRO A 64 25.53 38.61 5.41
C PRO A 64 24.23 38.91 4.66
N ARG A 65 24.26 39.85 3.71
CA ARG A 65 23.09 40.28 2.91
C ARG A 65 22.36 39.16 2.16
N PHE A 66 22.98 38.01 1.92
CA PHE A 66 22.28 36.88 1.29
C PHE A 66 21.32 36.19 2.27
N LEU A 67 21.65 36.18 3.56
CA LEU A 67 20.79 35.65 4.63
C LEU A 67 19.57 36.54 4.85
N ASP A 68 19.65 37.84 4.59
CA ASP A 68 18.45 38.71 4.57
C ASP A 68 17.42 38.23 3.53
N GLY A 69 17.87 37.84 2.34
CA GLY A 69 17.01 37.31 1.29
C GLY A 69 16.39 35.95 1.65
N VAL A 70 17.15 35.07 2.31
CA VAL A 70 16.67 33.77 2.79
C VAL A 70 15.68 33.92 3.94
N VAL A 71 15.98 34.78 4.93
CA VAL A 71 15.10 35.09 6.06
C VAL A 71 13.80 35.73 5.58
N PHE A 72 13.86 36.60 4.58
CA PHE A 72 12.67 37.19 3.96
C PHE A 72 11.84 36.13 3.22
N GLY A 73 12.48 35.25 2.44
CA GLY A 73 11.80 34.14 1.77
C GLY A 73 11.07 33.21 2.76
N ILE A 74 11.73 32.83 3.86
CA ILE A 74 11.15 32.00 4.92
C ILE A 74 10.01 32.74 5.65
N ALA A 75 10.11 34.05 5.85
CA ALA A 75 9.07 34.84 6.51
C ALA A 75 7.81 35.03 5.64
N VAL A 76 7.95 35.05 4.31
CA VAL A 76 6.83 35.25 3.36
C VAL A 76 6.06 33.95 3.09
N VAL A 77 6.71 32.79 3.16
CA VAL A 77 6.07 31.47 2.94
C VAL A 77 4.83 31.26 3.83
N PRO A 78 4.86 31.55 5.15
CA PRO A 78 3.68 31.57 6.01
C PRO A 78 2.51 32.35 5.40
N ILE A 79 2.72 33.53 4.79
CA ILE A 79 1.64 34.33 4.21
C ILE A 79 0.91 33.57 3.08
N ALA A 80 1.62 32.76 2.31
CA ALA A 80 1.06 31.99 1.20
C ALA A 80 0.36 30.70 1.66
N PHE A 81 0.88 30.03 2.70
CA PHE A 81 0.44 28.68 3.09
C PHE A 81 -0.31 28.60 4.42
N LEU A 82 -0.21 29.60 5.31
CA LEU A 82 -1.00 29.62 6.55
C LEU A 82 -2.51 29.60 6.33
N PRO A 83 -3.08 30.27 5.31
CA PRO A 83 -4.52 30.19 5.09
C PRO A 83 -4.98 28.75 4.85
N ASP A 84 -4.16 27.95 4.14
CA ASP A 84 -4.45 26.53 3.89
C ASP A 84 -4.26 25.70 5.16
N VAL A 85 -3.16 25.88 5.89
CA VAL A 85 -2.90 25.15 7.14
C VAL A 85 -3.91 25.50 8.25
N ALA A 86 -4.22 26.78 8.44
CA ALA A 86 -5.22 27.25 9.40
C ALA A 86 -6.63 26.79 9.00
N TYR A 87 -6.93 26.72 7.70
CA TYR A 87 -8.14 26.08 7.21
C TYR A 87 -8.17 24.59 7.54
N THR A 88 -7.11 23.82 7.30
CA THR A 88 -7.07 22.38 7.63
C THR A 88 -7.21 22.14 9.14
N ILE A 89 -6.62 23.01 9.97
CA ILE A 89 -6.72 22.93 11.43
C ILE A 89 -8.13 23.36 11.92
N ARG A 90 -8.74 24.40 11.32
CA ARG A 90 -10.11 24.82 11.65
C ARG A 90 -11.14 23.82 11.15
N HIS A 91 -11.01 23.27 9.94
CA HIS A 91 -11.90 22.24 9.44
C HIS A 91 -11.81 20.97 10.27
N ARG A 92 -10.61 20.54 10.72
CA ARG A 92 -10.48 19.44 11.69
C ARG A 92 -11.10 19.73 13.05
N ARG A 93 -11.25 21.00 13.44
CA ARG A 93 -11.98 21.41 14.64
C ARG A 93 -13.50 21.54 14.41
N ASP A 94 -13.92 21.93 13.21
CA ASP A 94 -15.33 22.11 12.85
C ASP A 94 -15.99 20.82 12.29
N THR A 95 -15.21 19.75 12.05
CA THR A 95 -15.70 18.38 11.82
C THR A 95 -15.71 17.50 13.07
N GLU A 96 -15.48 18.06 14.25
CA GLU A 96 -16.18 17.57 15.44
C GLU A 96 -17.65 17.98 15.30
N PRO A 97 -18.64 17.08 15.52
CA PRO A 97 -20.03 17.47 15.42
C PRO A 97 -20.28 18.57 16.45
N ALA A 98 -20.72 19.72 15.95
CA ALA A 98 -21.29 20.76 16.78
C ALA A 98 -22.33 20.12 17.71
N GLU A 99 -21.96 20.04 18.99
CA GLU A 99 -22.90 19.96 20.08
C GLU A 99 -23.93 21.07 19.87
N ILE A 100 -25.11 20.71 19.38
CA ILE A 100 -26.33 21.38 19.81
C ILE A 100 -26.57 20.89 21.24
N SER A 101 -25.74 21.38 22.16
CA SER A 101 -25.99 21.33 23.60
C SER A 101 -27.11 22.33 23.86
N ALA A 102 -28.35 21.86 23.71
CA ALA A 102 -29.43 22.35 24.54
C ALA A 102 -28.98 22.20 26.01
N PRO A 103 -29.18 23.21 26.87
CA PRO A 103 -28.73 23.14 28.25
C PRO A 103 -29.55 22.06 28.98
N GLY A 104 -28.99 20.85 29.08
CA GLY A 104 -29.62 19.71 29.76
C GLY A 104 -29.22 18.30 29.32
N ALA A 105 -28.42 18.11 28.26
CA ALA A 105 -28.05 16.76 27.82
C ALA A 105 -26.85 16.21 28.63
N LYS A 106 -27.05 15.03 29.24
CA LYS A 106 -26.04 14.27 30.00
C LYS A 106 -24.89 13.83 29.08
N PRO A 107 -23.66 13.65 29.61
CA PRO A 107 -22.49 13.29 28.80
C PRO A 107 -22.70 11.93 28.11
N GLU A 108 -22.65 11.92 26.78
CA GLU A 108 -22.69 10.73 25.96
C GLU A 108 -21.41 9.91 26.16
N ARG A 109 -21.57 8.84 26.93
CA ARG A 109 -20.56 7.82 27.19
C ARG A 109 -20.48 6.92 25.95
N ASN A 110 -19.28 6.82 25.36
CA ASN A 110 -18.88 5.83 24.34
C ASN A 110 -19.55 5.98 22.95
N ARG A 111 -19.02 6.86 22.08
CA ARG A 111 -19.07 6.56 20.64
C ARG A 111 -18.16 5.37 20.37
N ARG A 112 -18.77 4.22 20.09
CA ARG A 112 -18.07 3.05 19.55
C ARG A 112 -17.56 3.45 18.17
N ILE A 113 -16.24 3.37 17.97
CA ILE A 113 -15.67 3.39 16.63
C ILE A 113 -15.99 2.02 16.05
N ASP A 114 -17.08 1.94 15.28
CA ASP A 114 -17.40 0.75 14.51
C ASP A 114 -16.39 0.66 13.36
N LEU A 115 -15.49 -0.32 13.44
CA LEU A 115 -14.52 -0.57 12.37
C LEU A 115 -15.28 -1.11 11.15
N PRO A 116 -14.90 -0.70 9.92
CA PRO A 116 -15.50 -1.25 8.72
C PRO A 116 -15.28 -2.77 8.67
N VAL A 117 -16.37 -3.49 8.40
CA VAL A 117 -16.36 -4.94 8.19
C VAL A 117 -15.36 -5.29 7.08
N ALA A 118 -14.49 -6.27 7.32
CA ALA A 118 -13.61 -6.79 6.29
C ALA A 118 -14.40 -7.63 5.28
N GLY A 119 -14.19 -7.35 3.99
CA GLY A 119 -14.46 -8.30 2.91
C GLY A 119 -13.35 -9.35 2.87
N PHE A 120 -13.71 -10.61 2.67
CA PHE A 120 -12.76 -11.69 2.42
C PHE A 120 -13.10 -12.35 1.08
N GLY A 121 -12.09 -12.87 0.40
CA GLY A 121 -12.29 -13.65 -0.82
C GLY A 121 -13.11 -14.92 -0.60
N ALA A 122 -13.71 -15.45 -1.67
CA ALA A 122 -14.55 -16.64 -1.61
C ALA A 122 -13.83 -17.87 -1.01
N ASP A 123 -12.52 -18.02 -1.25
CA ASP A 123 -11.73 -19.15 -0.72
C ASP A 123 -11.49 -19.04 0.78
N VAL A 124 -11.22 -17.83 1.29
CA VAL A 124 -11.11 -17.56 2.73
C VAL A 124 -12.48 -17.79 3.40
N GLU A 125 -13.56 -17.27 2.80
CA GLU A 125 -14.92 -17.51 3.29
C GLU A 125 -15.26 -19.01 3.28
N ALA A 126 -14.87 -19.75 2.24
CA ALA A 126 -15.07 -21.19 2.13
C ALA A 126 -14.27 -21.97 3.18
N HIS A 127 -13.02 -21.59 3.44
CA HIS A 127 -12.19 -22.20 4.49
C HIS A 127 -12.86 -22.11 5.85
N PHE A 128 -13.33 -20.92 6.23
CA PHE A 128 -13.99 -20.71 7.52
C PHE A 128 -15.44 -21.20 7.57
N ALA A 129 -16.05 -21.46 6.41
CA ALA A 129 -17.34 -22.13 6.31
C ALA A 129 -17.22 -23.67 6.38
N ASP A 130 -16.04 -24.24 6.14
CA ASP A 130 -15.78 -25.68 6.19
C ASP A 130 -16.21 -26.26 7.56
N PRO A 131 -17.17 -27.21 7.59
CA PRO A 131 -17.61 -27.86 8.82
C PRO A 131 -16.45 -28.46 9.64
N MET A 132 -15.42 -28.97 8.98
CA MET A 132 -14.25 -29.55 9.64
C MET A 132 -13.43 -28.47 10.36
N VAL A 133 -13.18 -27.32 9.72
CA VAL A 133 -12.47 -26.18 10.34
C VAL A 133 -13.27 -25.63 11.51
N ARG A 134 -14.58 -25.44 11.33
CA ARG A 134 -15.49 -24.99 12.39
C ARG A 134 -15.55 -25.96 13.56
N ALA A 135 -15.57 -27.27 13.31
CA ALA A 135 -15.54 -28.28 14.36
C ALA A 135 -14.24 -28.27 15.15
N ARG A 136 -13.09 -28.11 14.48
CA ARG A 136 -11.79 -27.95 15.14
C ARG A 136 -11.79 -26.74 16.07
N TYR A 137 -12.31 -25.61 15.61
CA TYR A 137 -12.49 -24.43 16.44
C TYR A 137 -13.37 -24.73 17.66
N VAL A 138 -14.55 -25.35 17.47
CA VAL A 138 -15.48 -25.63 18.58
C VAL A 138 -14.84 -26.54 19.63
N ILE A 139 -14.14 -27.60 19.20
CA ILE A 139 -13.43 -28.52 20.10
C ILE A 139 -12.33 -27.77 20.87
N ALA A 140 -11.50 -26.99 20.18
CA ALA A 140 -10.39 -26.27 20.80
C ALA A 140 -10.89 -25.16 21.74
N ALA A 141 -11.89 -24.39 21.33
CA ALA A 141 -12.50 -23.33 22.14
C ALA A 141 -13.20 -23.91 23.39
N HIS A 142 -13.86 -25.06 23.27
CA HIS A 142 -14.45 -25.76 24.40
C HIS A 142 -13.40 -26.27 25.40
N ARG A 143 -12.31 -26.89 24.92
CA ARG A 143 -11.18 -27.32 25.77
C ARG A 143 -10.54 -26.15 26.53
N ARG A 144 -10.58 -24.95 25.97
CA ARG A 144 -10.10 -23.71 26.61
C ARG A 144 -11.14 -23.03 27.51
N GLY A 145 -12.34 -23.58 27.63
CA GLY A 145 -13.44 -23.00 28.42
C GLY A 145 -14.05 -21.73 27.81
N LEU A 146 -13.77 -21.43 26.53
CA LEU A 146 -14.36 -20.31 25.80
C LEU A 146 -15.81 -20.61 25.37
N ILE A 147 -16.16 -21.89 25.25
CA ILE A 147 -17.52 -22.39 25.01
C ILE A 147 -17.90 -23.26 26.21
N SER A 148 -19.00 -22.92 26.88
CA SER A 148 -19.51 -23.69 28.01
C SER A 148 -20.12 -25.02 27.57
N ASP A 149 -20.21 -26.01 28.47
CA ASP A 149 -20.91 -27.28 28.21
C ASP A 149 -22.36 -27.07 27.74
N THR A 150 -23.00 -26.00 28.21
CA THR A 150 -24.38 -25.64 27.86
C THR A 150 -24.49 -25.06 26.44
N ASP A 151 -23.44 -24.37 25.99
CA ASP A 151 -23.39 -23.73 24.67
C ASP A 151 -22.81 -24.65 23.59
N LEU A 152 -22.07 -25.70 23.98
CA LEU A 152 -21.44 -26.64 23.08
C LEU A 152 -22.42 -27.28 22.07
N PRO A 153 -23.64 -27.75 22.45
CA PRO A 153 -24.58 -28.31 21.49
C PRO A 153 -25.03 -27.30 20.43
N HIS A 154 -25.14 -26.02 20.80
CA HIS A 154 -25.51 -24.95 19.87
C HIS A 154 -24.35 -24.59 18.95
N ALA A 155 -23.12 -24.55 19.47
CA ALA A 155 -21.91 -24.32 18.68
C ALA A 155 -21.59 -25.49 17.73
N ALA A 156 -21.88 -26.72 18.17
CA ALA A 156 -21.71 -27.96 17.41
C ALA A 156 -22.83 -28.20 16.36
N ALA A 157 -23.90 -27.39 16.39
CA ALA A 157 -25.05 -27.57 15.52
C ALA A 157 -24.64 -27.51 14.03
N GLY A 158 -24.91 -28.60 13.32
CA GLY A 158 -24.60 -28.72 11.89
C GLY A 158 -23.16 -29.13 11.56
N LEU A 159 -22.34 -29.50 12.55
CA LEU A 159 -20.93 -29.90 12.34
C LEU A 159 -20.70 -31.42 12.27
N GLY A 160 -21.76 -32.24 12.35
CA GLY A 160 -21.65 -33.71 12.36
C GLY A 160 -21.19 -34.26 13.72
N ASP A 161 -20.80 -35.54 13.76
CA ASP A 161 -20.27 -36.16 14.98
C ASP A 161 -18.82 -35.68 15.24
N LEU A 162 -18.65 -34.85 16.27
CA LEU A 162 -17.35 -34.31 16.66
C LEU A 162 -16.36 -35.40 17.12
N SER A 163 -16.83 -36.60 17.49
CA SER A 163 -15.98 -37.69 17.96
C SER A 163 -15.22 -38.41 16.83
N GLU A 164 -15.70 -38.32 15.58
CA GLU A 164 -15.03 -38.88 14.40
C GLU A 164 -13.90 -37.97 13.87
N ILE A 165 -13.81 -36.73 14.36
CA ILE A 165 -12.91 -35.70 13.80
C ILE A 165 -11.44 -35.89 14.21
N GLY A 166 -11.15 -36.82 15.12
CA GLY A 166 -9.76 -37.23 15.43
C GLY A 166 -8.83 -36.04 15.68
N TYR A 167 -9.15 -35.21 16.67
CA TYR A 167 -8.38 -33.98 16.94
C TYR A 167 -7.07 -34.28 17.70
N ASP A 168 -6.09 -34.86 17.00
CA ASP A 168 -4.72 -35.14 17.45
C ASP A 168 -3.77 -33.97 17.18
N ARG A 169 -4.16 -32.76 17.58
CA ARG A 169 -3.33 -31.56 17.47
C ARG A 169 -2.64 -31.23 18.79
N THR A 170 -1.46 -30.60 18.70
CA THR A 170 -0.79 -30.07 19.89
C THR A 170 -1.61 -28.92 20.48
N GLN A 171 -1.42 -28.62 21.78
CA GLN A 171 -2.09 -27.49 22.43
C GLN A 171 -1.81 -26.17 21.71
N GLU A 172 -0.59 -25.99 21.20
CA GLU A 172 -0.18 -24.80 20.44
C GLU A 172 -0.95 -24.66 19.12
N GLN A 173 -1.16 -25.76 18.39
CA GLN A 173 -1.95 -25.75 17.17
C GLN A 173 -3.44 -25.49 17.45
N ALA A 174 -3.95 -26.01 18.56
CA ALA A 174 -5.33 -25.73 18.99
C ALA A 174 -5.52 -24.27 19.37
N ASP A 175 -4.52 -23.67 20.02
CA ASP A 175 -4.53 -22.27 20.38
C ASP A 175 -4.48 -21.37 19.13
N ALA A 176 -3.70 -21.75 18.12
CA ALA A 176 -3.64 -21.07 16.83
C ALA A 176 -4.97 -21.16 16.05
N ASP A 177 -5.57 -22.36 15.95
CA ASP A 177 -6.87 -22.56 15.28
C ASP A 177 -7.97 -21.68 15.92
N VAL A 178 -7.97 -21.57 17.26
CA VAL A 178 -8.91 -20.71 17.99
C VAL A 178 -8.67 -19.23 17.73
N ALA A 179 -7.41 -18.80 17.78
CA ALA A 179 -7.04 -17.42 17.52
C ALA A 179 -7.42 -16.99 16.10
N GLU A 180 -7.07 -17.79 15.09
CA GLU A 180 -7.37 -17.50 13.69
C GLU A 180 -8.88 -17.36 13.45
N GLN A 181 -9.69 -18.29 13.94
CA GLN A 181 -11.15 -18.22 13.78
C GLN A 181 -11.74 -16.97 14.46
N LEU A 182 -11.27 -16.63 15.67
CA LEU A 182 -11.77 -15.46 16.40
C LEU A 182 -11.37 -14.16 15.71
N ILE A 183 -10.14 -14.06 15.20
CA ILE A 183 -9.68 -12.90 14.44
C ILE A 183 -10.49 -12.77 13.14
N TYR A 184 -10.68 -13.86 12.40
CA TYR A 184 -11.51 -13.87 11.19
C TYR A 184 -12.93 -13.35 11.48
N TYR A 185 -13.61 -13.90 12.51
CA TYR A 185 -14.96 -13.45 12.87
C TYR A 185 -15.00 -12.00 13.35
N ALA A 186 -13.99 -11.57 14.11
CA ALA A 186 -13.86 -10.20 14.57
C ALA A 186 -13.78 -9.22 13.37
N LEU A 187 -12.91 -9.52 12.40
CA LEU A 187 -12.77 -8.76 11.16
C LEU A 187 -14.05 -8.76 10.31
N ARG A 188 -14.72 -9.92 10.19
CA ARG A 188 -15.92 -10.07 9.36
C ARG A 188 -17.18 -9.42 9.93
N THR A 189 -17.26 -9.21 11.24
CA THR A 189 -18.48 -8.69 11.88
C THR A 189 -18.35 -7.25 12.36
N GLY A 190 -17.11 -6.76 12.53
CA GLY A 190 -16.86 -5.48 13.19
C GLY A 190 -17.31 -5.46 14.66
N ASP A 191 -17.67 -6.61 15.25
CA ASP A 191 -18.21 -6.67 16.61
C ASP A 191 -17.11 -6.50 17.65
N ALA A 192 -17.15 -5.36 18.35
CA ALA A 192 -16.24 -5.02 19.44
C ALA A 192 -16.24 -6.03 20.62
N ARG A 193 -17.26 -6.88 20.76
CA ARG A 193 -17.27 -8.01 21.69
C ARG A 193 -16.39 -9.15 21.18
N ARG A 194 -16.54 -9.53 19.92
CA ARG A 194 -15.72 -10.58 19.27
C ARG A 194 -14.25 -10.18 19.18
N HIS A 195 -13.96 -8.90 18.93
CA HIS A 195 -12.60 -8.36 19.05
C HIS A 195 -11.99 -8.57 20.44
N ARG A 196 -12.77 -8.38 21.51
CA ARG A 196 -12.28 -8.62 22.88
C ARG A 196 -12.08 -10.11 23.17
N GLU A 197 -12.98 -10.96 22.69
CA GLU A 197 -12.84 -12.43 22.80
C GLU A 197 -11.58 -12.92 22.06
N ALA A 198 -11.29 -12.38 20.87
CA ALA A 198 -10.05 -12.65 20.13
C ALA A 198 -8.80 -12.22 20.90
N LEU A 199 -8.82 -11.02 21.51
CA LEU A 199 -7.70 -10.54 22.32
C LEU A 199 -7.46 -11.39 23.58
N VAL A 200 -8.52 -11.85 24.26
CA VAL A 200 -8.40 -12.75 25.42
C VAL A 200 -7.83 -14.12 25.02
N ALA A 201 -8.21 -14.64 23.85
CA ALA A 201 -7.64 -15.88 23.35
C ALA A 201 -6.14 -15.78 22.98
N LEU A 202 -5.68 -14.57 22.65
CA LEU A 202 -4.28 -14.21 22.35
C LEU A 202 -3.48 -13.74 23.58
N GLU A 203 -4.13 -13.58 24.73
CA GLU A 203 -3.54 -13.03 25.96
C GLU A 203 -2.34 -13.84 26.52
N PRO A 204 -2.22 -15.17 26.29
CA PRO A 204 -1.00 -15.91 26.66
C PRO A 204 0.24 -15.53 25.84
N THR A 205 0.08 -14.91 24.66
CA THR A 205 1.16 -14.66 23.69
C THR A 205 1.48 -13.18 23.46
N VAL A 206 0.61 -12.27 23.90
CA VAL A 206 0.76 -10.83 23.64
C VAL A 206 0.74 -10.04 24.95
N ASP A 207 1.87 -9.46 25.34
CA ASP A 207 1.91 -8.47 26.43
C ASP A 207 1.30 -7.15 25.92
N VAL A 208 0.00 -6.98 26.14
CA VAL A 208 -0.77 -5.79 25.71
C VAL A 208 -0.52 -4.58 26.63
N SER A 209 0.32 -4.70 27.66
CA SER A 209 0.46 -3.66 28.68
C SER A 209 1.62 -2.70 28.42
N THR A 210 1.29 -1.43 28.14
CA THR A 210 1.88 -0.16 28.66
C THR A 210 2.04 1.00 27.67
N ARG A 211 2.04 0.79 26.33
CA ARG A 211 2.28 1.90 25.38
C ARG A 211 1.04 2.67 24.89
N ALA A 212 -0.16 2.09 24.96
CA ALA A 212 -1.33 2.64 24.26
C ALA A 212 -2.12 3.75 24.99
N ARG A 213 -1.80 4.05 26.27
CA ARG A 213 -2.57 5.03 27.06
C ARG A 213 -2.29 6.48 26.67
N ASP A 214 -1.09 6.78 26.20
CA ASP A 214 -0.64 8.16 25.90
C ASP A 214 -0.58 8.48 24.40
N GLU A 215 -0.99 7.54 23.54
CA GLU A 215 -1.01 7.77 22.09
C GLU A 215 -2.22 8.62 21.65
N PRO A 216 -1.99 9.64 20.80
CA PRO A 216 -3.07 10.39 20.17
C PRO A 216 -4.08 9.47 19.48
N GLU A 217 -5.36 9.82 19.53
CA GLU A 217 -6.44 9.00 18.99
C GLU A 217 -6.25 8.63 17.51
N TRP A 218 -5.78 9.57 16.70
CA TRP A 218 -5.49 9.34 15.27
C TRP A 218 -4.37 8.32 15.04
N MET A 219 -3.34 8.25 15.91
CA MET A 219 -2.29 7.22 15.81
C MET A 219 -2.83 5.84 16.18
N ARG A 220 -3.74 5.77 17.15
CA ARG A 220 -4.38 4.52 17.55
C ARG A 220 -5.31 3.99 16.45
N ILE A 221 -6.05 4.89 15.79
CA ILE A 221 -6.88 4.55 14.63
C ILE A 221 -6.00 4.02 13.50
N HIS A 222 -4.96 4.76 13.12
CA HIS A 222 -4.08 4.35 12.02
C HIS A 222 -3.32 3.04 12.29
N ARG A 223 -2.87 2.80 13.53
CA ARG A 223 -2.26 1.51 13.91
C ARG A 223 -3.27 0.36 13.82
N ARG A 224 -4.52 0.59 14.20
CA ARG A 224 -5.59 -0.42 14.10
C ARG A 224 -5.93 -0.73 12.65
N GLU A 225 -5.98 0.28 11.79
CA GLU A 225 -6.19 0.12 10.34
C GLU A 225 -5.06 -0.71 9.73
N ARG A 226 -3.79 -0.36 9.96
CA ARG A 226 -2.66 -1.17 9.48
C ARG A 226 -2.65 -2.60 10.00
N LEU A 227 -3.02 -2.80 11.27
CA LEU A 227 -3.11 -4.15 11.84
C LEU A 227 -4.26 -4.93 11.19
N ARG A 228 -5.40 -4.27 10.94
CA ARG A 228 -6.54 -4.85 10.23
C ARG A 228 -6.13 -5.26 8.81
N GLU A 229 -5.52 -4.36 8.05
CA GLU A 229 -4.98 -4.63 6.71
C GLU A 229 -4.01 -5.82 6.73
N GLY A 230 -2.99 -5.79 7.60
CA GLY A 230 -2.02 -6.88 7.68
C GLY A 230 -2.62 -8.23 8.10
N LEU A 231 -3.70 -8.24 8.88
CA LEU A 231 -4.44 -9.47 9.21
C LEU A 231 -5.29 -9.97 8.04
N ILE A 232 -5.88 -9.08 7.25
CA ILE A 232 -6.58 -9.45 6.02
C ILE A 232 -5.59 -10.05 5.02
N ASP A 233 -4.45 -9.39 4.80
CA ASP A 233 -3.36 -9.88 3.96
C ASP A 233 -2.85 -11.25 4.42
N TYR A 234 -2.77 -11.49 5.74
CA TYR A 234 -2.42 -12.80 6.29
C TYR A 234 -3.43 -13.88 5.88
N PHE A 235 -4.73 -13.63 6.01
CA PHE A 235 -5.75 -14.61 5.64
C PHE A 235 -5.81 -14.84 4.13
N ASP A 236 -5.69 -13.79 3.33
CA ASP A 236 -5.64 -13.91 1.87
C ASP A 236 -4.39 -14.67 1.43
N ALA A 237 -3.23 -14.40 2.03
CA ALA A 237 -2.00 -15.13 1.73
C ALA A 237 -2.05 -16.61 2.15
N ARG A 238 -2.81 -16.94 3.21
CA ARG A 238 -2.86 -18.30 3.76
C ARG A 238 -3.98 -19.17 3.17
N TYR A 239 -5.13 -18.57 2.90
CA TYR A 239 -6.35 -19.27 2.51
C TYR A 239 -6.97 -18.74 1.22
N GLY A 240 -6.52 -17.58 0.73
CA GLY A 240 -6.89 -17.10 -0.59
C GLY A 240 -6.28 -17.94 -1.71
N PRO A 241 -6.67 -17.67 -2.96
CA PRO A 241 -6.17 -18.40 -4.11
C PRO A 241 -4.65 -18.24 -4.21
N GLN A 242 -3.96 -19.34 -4.50
CA GLN A 242 -2.50 -19.40 -4.58
C GLN A 242 -2.05 -19.63 -6.02
N LEU A 243 -0.88 -19.12 -6.37
CA LEU A 243 -0.21 -19.54 -7.61
C LEU A 243 0.18 -21.01 -7.50
N THR A 244 0.00 -21.76 -8.59
CA THR A 244 0.47 -23.14 -8.65
C THR A 244 1.99 -23.21 -8.76
N GLU A 245 2.57 -24.35 -8.37
CA GLU A 245 3.99 -24.61 -8.55
C GLU A 245 4.43 -24.50 -10.02
N THR A 246 3.54 -24.82 -10.95
CA THR A 246 3.78 -24.68 -12.40
C THR A 246 4.03 -23.22 -12.78
N VAL A 247 3.23 -22.29 -12.25
CA VAL A 247 3.42 -20.84 -12.47
C VAL A 247 4.76 -20.40 -11.89
N HIS A 248 5.08 -20.80 -10.66
CA HIS A 248 6.37 -20.46 -10.04
C HIS A 248 7.55 -21.01 -10.85
N THR A 249 7.46 -22.25 -11.31
CA THR A 249 8.49 -22.88 -12.16
C THR A 249 8.63 -22.12 -13.49
N HIS A 250 7.53 -21.69 -14.10
CA HIS A 250 7.54 -20.93 -15.34
C HIS A 250 8.26 -19.58 -15.17
N PHE A 251 7.92 -18.79 -14.16
CA PHE A 251 8.55 -17.48 -13.94
C PHE A 251 9.94 -17.55 -13.29
N ALA A 252 10.33 -18.70 -12.75
CA ALA A 252 11.70 -18.96 -12.32
C ALA A 252 12.63 -19.29 -13.50
N ASP A 253 12.08 -19.69 -14.65
CA ASP A 253 12.86 -20.01 -15.85
C ASP A 253 13.68 -18.78 -16.31
N PRO A 254 15.01 -18.90 -16.43
CA PRO A 254 15.87 -17.79 -16.83
C PRO A 254 15.54 -17.25 -18.22
N THR A 255 15.07 -18.09 -19.16
CA THR A 255 14.63 -17.65 -20.48
C THR A 255 13.38 -16.79 -20.39
N VAL A 256 12.39 -17.17 -19.57
CA VAL A 256 11.18 -16.35 -19.33
C VAL A 256 11.53 -15.02 -18.68
N ARG A 257 12.44 -15.02 -17.70
CA ARG A 257 12.93 -13.79 -17.06
C ARG A 257 13.70 -12.90 -18.05
N ALA A 258 14.49 -13.48 -18.94
CA ALA A 258 15.19 -12.76 -20.00
C ALA A 258 14.21 -12.13 -21.00
N HIS A 259 13.18 -12.86 -21.41
CA HIS A 259 12.09 -12.33 -22.26
C HIS A 259 11.41 -11.14 -21.58
N ALA A 260 11.06 -11.28 -20.30
CA ALA A 260 10.46 -10.19 -19.52
C ALA A 260 11.38 -8.97 -19.40
N LEU A 261 12.70 -9.15 -19.26
CA LEU A 261 13.67 -8.06 -19.25
C LEU A 261 13.71 -7.33 -20.61
N ILE A 262 13.79 -8.07 -21.72
CA ILE A 262 13.83 -7.51 -23.07
C ILE A 262 12.53 -6.74 -23.35
N ALA A 263 11.38 -7.35 -23.06
CA ALA A 263 10.07 -6.71 -23.17
C ALA A 263 10.01 -5.43 -22.33
N ALA A 264 10.34 -5.52 -21.04
CA ALA A 264 10.31 -4.39 -20.14
C ALA A 264 11.25 -3.26 -20.57
N TYR A 265 12.39 -3.57 -21.18
CA TYR A 265 13.26 -2.54 -21.72
C TYR A 265 12.67 -1.88 -22.97
N ARG A 266 12.14 -2.67 -23.91
CA ARG A 266 11.54 -2.17 -25.16
C ARG A 266 10.36 -1.24 -24.87
N PHE A 267 9.53 -1.58 -23.89
CA PHE A 267 8.41 -0.75 -23.42
C PHE A 267 8.78 0.29 -22.35
N HIS A 268 10.07 0.63 -22.20
CA HIS A 268 10.54 1.66 -21.27
C HIS A 268 10.20 1.43 -19.78
N ALA A 269 9.74 0.23 -19.43
CA ALA A 269 9.42 -0.18 -18.07
C ALA A 269 10.66 -0.34 -17.19
N THR A 270 11.80 -0.72 -17.78
CA THR A 270 13.08 -0.83 -17.09
C THR A 270 14.01 0.29 -17.53
N PRO A 271 14.48 1.16 -16.60
CA PRO A 271 15.49 2.17 -16.90
C PRO A 271 16.78 1.56 -17.46
N SER A 272 17.46 2.26 -18.39
CA SER A 272 18.71 1.77 -18.98
C SER A 272 19.80 1.44 -17.96
N GLY A 273 19.84 2.17 -16.83
CA GLY A 273 20.82 1.91 -15.78
C GLY A 273 20.61 0.61 -15.01
N ASP A 274 19.40 0.05 -15.04
CA ASP A 274 19.04 -1.17 -14.30
C ASP A 274 19.22 -2.43 -15.16
N VAL A 275 19.28 -2.29 -16.49
CA VAL A 275 19.42 -3.42 -17.43
C VAL A 275 20.70 -4.22 -17.18
N PRO A 276 21.90 -3.62 -17.00
CA PRO A 276 23.13 -4.38 -16.84
C PRO A 276 23.10 -5.26 -15.59
N GLN A 277 22.58 -4.73 -14.47
CA GLN A 277 22.45 -5.50 -13.24
C GLN A 277 21.51 -6.70 -13.43
N ARG A 278 20.33 -6.48 -14.04
CA ARG A 278 19.38 -7.56 -14.29
C ARG A 278 19.91 -8.60 -15.28
N ALA A 279 20.68 -8.17 -16.28
CA ALA A 279 21.35 -9.09 -17.20
C ALA A 279 22.42 -9.93 -16.48
N ALA A 280 23.19 -9.33 -15.58
CA ALA A 280 24.19 -10.03 -14.77
C ALA A 280 23.57 -11.09 -13.85
N GLU A 281 22.36 -10.84 -13.34
CA GLU A 281 21.61 -11.81 -12.51
C GLU A 281 21.07 -13.01 -13.31
N LEU A 282 20.96 -12.89 -14.64
CA LEU A 282 20.38 -13.93 -15.51
C LEU A 282 21.44 -14.75 -16.24
N ILE A 283 22.57 -14.13 -16.61
CA ILE A 283 23.50 -14.71 -17.58
C ILE A 283 24.06 -16.08 -17.18
N ALA A 284 24.27 -16.32 -15.88
CA ALA A 284 24.86 -17.57 -15.40
C ALA A 284 24.00 -18.81 -15.72
N ASP A 285 22.69 -18.62 -15.74
CA ASP A 285 21.72 -19.71 -15.87
C ASP A 285 20.96 -19.68 -17.21
N LEU A 286 21.17 -18.63 -18.03
CA LEU A 286 20.41 -18.41 -19.28
C LEU A 286 20.93 -19.29 -20.43
N PRO A 287 20.16 -20.30 -20.89
CA PRO A 287 20.57 -21.12 -22.02
C PRO A 287 20.66 -20.28 -23.30
N GLY A 288 21.75 -20.46 -24.04
CA GLY A 288 22.01 -19.71 -25.28
C GLY A 288 22.62 -18.33 -25.07
N ALA A 289 22.79 -17.86 -23.83
CA ALA A 289 23.49 -16.61 -23.54
C ALA A 289 24.94 -16.67 -24.01
N GLY A 290 25.34 -15.70 -24.83
CA GLY A 290 26.65 -15.61 -25.43
C GLY A 290 27.37 -14.31 -25.11
N GLU A 291 27.99 -13.73 -26.13
CA GLU A 291 28.80 -12.52 -25.99
C GLU A 291 27.93 -11.31 -25.72
N ALA A 292 26.76 -11.20 -26.35
CA ALA A 292 25.89 -10.04 -26.21
C ALA A 292 25.28 -9.95 -24.80
N TRP A 293 24.87 -11.07 -24.19
CA TRP A 293 24.45 -11.07 -22.78
C TRP A 293 25.60 -10.71 -21.83
N THR A 294 26.82 -11.14 -22.13
CA THR A 294 28.01 -10.80 -21.33
C THR A 294 28.31 -9.30 -21.42
N GLU A 295 28.26 -8.74 -22.62
CA GLU A 295 28.42 -7.31 -22.87
C GLU A 295 27.32 -6.49 -22.17
N LEU A 296 26.06 -6.95 -22.25
CA LEU A 296 24.93 -6.32 -21.59
C LEU A 296 25.11 -6.28 -20.07
N ALA A 297 25.55 -7.39 -19.47
CA ALA A 297 25.81 -7.50 -18.05
C ALA A 297 26.99 -6.62 -17.57
N MET A 298 27.97 -6.37 -18.44
CA MET A 298 29.14 -5.53 -18.14
C MET A 298 28.94 -4.05 -18.47
N ALA A 299 27.83 -3.68 -19.11
CA ALA A 299 27.58 -2.31 -19.48
C ALA A 299 27.48 -1.40 -18.24
N PRO A 300 28.02 -0.16 -18.29
CA PRO A 300 27.91 0.76 -17.17
C PRO A 300 26.45 1.06 -16.80
N PRO A 301 26.12 1.28 -15.51
CA PRO A 301 24.77 1.69 -15.08
C PRO A 301 24.40 3.10 -15.55
N THR A 302 25.36 3.85 -16.10
CA THR A 302 25.14 5.19 -16.68
C THR A 302 24.98 5.15 -18.20
N SER A 303 24.95 3.97 -18.82
CA SER A 303 24.82 3.82 -20.28
C SER A 303 23.51 4.41 -20.79
N ALA A 304 23.60 5.15 -21.89
CA ALA A 304 22.41 5.70 -22.52
C ALA A 304 21.61 4.59 -23.20
N ARG A 305 20.31 4.84 -23.46
CA ARG A 305 19.47 3.88 -24.19
C ARG A 305 20.04 3.53 -25.57
N SER A 306 20.56 4.54 -26.28
CA SER A 306 21.20 4.36 -27.59
C SER A 306 22.37 3.39 -27.58
N ASP A 307 23.02 3.21 -26.43
CA ASP A 307 24.18 2.33 -26.28
C ASP A 307 23.76 0.90 -25.90
N ILE A 308 22.71 0.77 -25.08
CA ILE A 308 22.18 -0.51 -24.61
C ILE A 308 21.33 -1.20 -25.68
N GLU A 309 20.52 -0.46 -26.43
CA GLU A 309 19.54 -1.00 -27.38
C GLU A 309 20.17 -1.92 -28.45
N PRO A 310 21.30 -1.57 -29.11
CA PRO A 310 21.97 -2.48 -30.05
C PRO A 310 22.55 -3.74 -29.40
N ILE A 311 22.93 -3.68 -28.13
CA ILE A 311 23.44 -4.83 -27.37
C ILE A 311 22.27 -5.75 -27.02
N LEU A 312 21.14 -5.17 -26.58
CA LEU A 312 19.94 -5.91 -26.24
C LEU A 312 19.34 -6.64 -27.43
N ASP A 313 19.35 -6.04 -28.63
CA ASP A 313 18.85 -6.71 -29.83
C ASP A 313 19.70 -7.94 -30.20
N ARG A 314 21.03 -7.86 -30.10
CA ARG A 314 21.89 -9.04 -30.26
C ARG A 314 21.66 -10.08 -29.16
N ALA A 315 21.47 -9.64 -27.92
CA ALA A 315 21.18 -10.53 -26.80
C ALA A 315 19.82 -11.24 -26.97
N ALA A 316 18.83 -10.55 -27.55
CA ALA A 316 17.56 -11.13 -27.95
C ALA A 316 17.73 -12.22 -29.03
N ASP A 317 18.56 -11.96 -30.04
CA ASP A 317 18.87 -12.94 -31.09
C ASP A 317 19.56 -14.20 -30.55
N GLU A 318 20.49 -14.06 -29.59
CA GLU A 318 21.22 -15.19 -28.96
C GLU A 318 20.29 -16.22 -28.31
N ILE A 319 19.21 -15.75 -27.68
CA ILE A 319 18.21 -16.63 -27.03
C ILE A 319 16.99 -16.92 -27.90
N GLY A 320 17.00 -16.45 -29.16
CA GLY A 320 15.90 -16.67 -30.10
C GLY A 320 14.61 -15.88 -29.76
N TYR A 321 14.73 -14.72 -29.11
CA TYR A 321 13.59 -13.87 -28.78
C TYR A 321 13.04 -13.15 -30.02
N CYS A 322 12.08 -13.78 -30.70
CA CYS A 322 11.46 -13.31 -31.95
C CYS A 322 10.00 -12.85 -31.77
N ARG A 323 9.67 -12.24 -30.63
CA ARG A 323 8.31 -11.79 -30.31
C ARG A 323 7.86 -10.61 -31.18
N THR A 324 6.61 -10.67 -31.62
CA THR A 324 5.89 -9.50 -32.14
C THR A 324 5.68 -8.45 -31.03
N PRO A 325 5.42 -7.18 -31.35
CA PRO A 325 5.14 -6.15 -30.34
C PRO A 325 4.03 -6.57 -29.35
N ALA A 326 2.94 -7.16 -29.84
CA ALA A 326 1.83 -7.62 -29.00
C ALA A 326 2.20 -8.79 -28.08
N GLU A 327 3.11 -9.68 -28.51
CA GLU A 327 3.60 -10.76 -27.63
C GLU A 327 4.59 -10.22 -26.59
N ALA A 328 5.46 -9.28 -26.97
CA ALA A 328 6.36 -8.63 -26.03
C ALA A 328 5.58 -7.81 -24.97
N GLU A 329 4.49 -7.16 -25.38
CA GLU A 329 3.58 -6.46 -24.48
C GLU A 329 2.96 -7.44 -23.48
N ARG A 330 2.49 -8.61 -23.95
CA ARG A 330 1.99 -9.67 -23.07
C ARG A 330 3.08 -10.17 -22.12
N ASP A 331 4.28 -10.44 -22.59
CA ASP A 331 5.40 -10.89 -21.75
C ASP A 331 5.70 -9.86 -20.62
N LEU A 332 5.58 -8.54 -20.90
CA LEU A 332 5.67 -7.48 -19.88
C LEU A 332 4.53 -7.57 -18.86
N TYR A 333 3.27 -7.66 -19.31
CA TYR A 333 2.10 -7.68 -18.43
C TYR A 333 2.06 -8.94 -17.56
N GLU A 334 2.36 -10.10 -18.12
CA GLU A 334 2.39 -11.36 -17.37
C GLU A 334 3.49 -11.34 -16.30
N ALA A 335 4.67 -10.81 -16.62
CA ALA A 335 5.73 -10.64 -15.63
C ALA A 335 5.36 -9.62 -14.53
N ALA A 336 4.63 -8.56 -14.87
CA ALA A 336 4.11 -7.59 -13.90
C ALA A 336 3.01 -8.20 -13.01
N ALA A 337 2.09 -8.97 -13.59
CA ALA A 337 1.07 -9.70 -12.86
C ALA A 337 1.67 -10.70 -11.88
N TYR A 338 2.69 -11.46 -12.29
CA TYR A 338 3.39 -12.38 -11.41
C TYR A 338 4.03 -11.66 -10.22
N ARG A 339 4.76 -10.55 -10.46
CA ARG A 339 5.35 -9.74 -9.38
C ARG A 339 4.28 -9.15 -8.46
N ALA A 340 3.22 -8.58 -9.02
CA ALA A 340 2.11 -8.02 -8.27
C ALA A 340 1.49 -9.04 -7.29
N VAL A 341 1.37 -10.30 -7.70
CA VAL A 341 0.82 -11.38 -6.87
C VAL A 341 1.82 -11.87 -5.82
N VAL A 342 3.09 -12.09 -6.20
CA VAL A 342 4.13 -12.68 -5.34
C VAL A 342 4.65 -11.67 -4.31
N GLU A 343 4.84 -10.43 -4.71
CA GLU A 343 5.35 -9.34 -3.85
C GLU A 343 4.21 -8.61 -3.11
N SER A 344 2.96 -9.02 -3.32
CA SER A 344 1.75 -8.36 -2.80
C SER A 344 1.72 -6.86 -3.14
N SER A 345 2.14 -6.50 -4.36
CA SER A 345 2.42 -5.13 -4.79
C SER A 345 1.55 -4.67 -5.97
N VAL A 346 0.28 -5.14 -6.03
CA VAL A 346 -0.66 -4.82 -7.12
C VAL A 346 -0.73 -3.32 -7.42
N SER A 347 -0.85 -2.45 -6.41
CA SER A 347 -0.92 -1.01 -6.61
C SER A 347 0.36 -0.41 -7.20
N ASP A 348 1.53 -0.93 -6.81
CA ASP A 348 2.81 -0.42 -7.30
C ASP A 348 3.06 -0.85 -8.74
N GLU A 349 2.80 -2.11 -9.10
CA GLU A 349 2.89 -2.57 -10.48
C GLU A 349 1.81 -1.92 -11.36
N ALA A 350 0.59 -1.73 -10.86
CA ALA A 350 -0.47 -1.01 -11.56
C ALA A 350 -0.06 0.43 -11.88
N ARG A 351 0.45 1.16 -10.88
CA ARG A 351 0.96 2.53 -11.04
C ARG A 351 2.09 2.59 -12.05
N ARG A 352 3.04 1.65 -11.97
CA ARG A 352 4.16 1.57 -12.92
C ARG A 352 3.67 1.39 -14.35
N LEU A 353 2.73 0.47 -14.59
CA LEU A 353 2.16 0.24 -15.92
C LEU A 353 1.36 1.44 -16.43
N TRP A 354 0.62 2.13 -15.55
CA TRP A 354 -0.10 3.36 -15.89
C TRP A 354 0.83 4.51 -16.27
N GLU A 355 1.90 4.73 -15.51
CA GLU A 355 2.90 5.75 -15.84
C GLU A 355 3.56 5.49 -17.19
N LEU A 356 3.74 4.21 -17.57
CA LEU A 356 4.27 3.82 -18.87
C LEU A 356 3.27 4.08 -19.99
N SER A 357 1.99 3.73 -19.80
CA SER A 357 0.93 3.97 -20.79
C SER A 357 0.79 5.46 -21.14
N MET A 358 1.09 6.34 -20.18
CA MET A 358 0.99 7.79 -20.35
C MET A 358 2.21 8.45 -21.01
N ARG A 359 3.39 7.79 -21.05
CA ARG A 359 4.64 8.42 -21.49
C ARG A 359 4.90 8.34 -22.99
N ASP A 360 4.54 7.24 -23.64
CA ASP A 360 5.12 6.90 -24.95
C ASP A 360 4.14 6.95 -26.14
N ASP A 361 2.93 7.53 -26.00
CA ASP A 361 1.84 7.35 -26.98
C ASP A 361 1.62 5.85 -27.34
N VAL A 362 2.12 4.94 -26.51
CA VAL A 362 1.89 3.50 -26.60
C VAL A 362 0.47 3.28 -26.12
N TYR A 363 -0.47 3.49 -27.02
CA TYR A 363 -1.75 2.84 -26.89
C TYR A 363 -1.48 1.35 -26.96
N PHE A 364 -1.74 0.68 -25.85
CA PHE A 364 -1.89 -0.76 -25.79
C PHE A 364 -3.11 -1.14 -26.65
N GLU A 365 -2.92 -1.18 -27.97
CA GLU A 365 -3.95 -1.53 -28.97
C GLU A 365 -4.17 -3.04 -29.05
N GLY A 366 -3.27 -3.83 -28.44
CA GLY A 366 -3.36 -5.27 -28.38
C GLY A 366 -4.59 -5.74 -27.60
N ALA A 367 -5.20 -6.84 -28.05
CA ALA A 367 -6.14 -7.62 -27.25
C ALA A 367 -5.38 -8.29 -26.09
N VAL A 368 -5.02 -7.49 -25.09
CA VAL A 368 -4.51 -7.96 -23.81
C VAL A 368 -5.67 -8.63 -23.06
N ASP A 369 -5.37 -9.72 -22.37
CA ASP A 369 -6.38 -10.44 -21.60
C ASP A 369 -7.05 -9.48 -20.58
N PRO A 370 -8.38 -9.49 -20.42
CA PRO A 370 -9.07 -8.63 -19.47
C PRO A 370 -8.50 -8.67 -18.06
N ALA A 371 -7.96 -9.82 -17.62
CA ALA A 371 -7.31 -9.95 -16.31
C ALA A 371 -6.05 -9.10 -16.20
N LEU A 372 -5.21 -9.08 -17.24
CA LEU A 372 -4.00 -8.25 -17.28
C LEU A 372 -4.36 -6.76 -17.44
N THR A 373 -5.43 -6.45 -18.16
CA THR A 373 -5.97 -5.09 -18.22
C THR A 373 -6.46 -4.62 -16.86
N ALA A 374 -7.06 -5.49 -16.04
CA ALA A 374 -7.50 -5.14 -14.68
C ALA A 374 -6.33 -4.64 -13.80
N LEU A 375 -5.12 -5.19 -13.98
CA LEU A 375 -3.93 -4.67 -13.28
C LEU A 375 -3.65 -3.21 -13.62
N LEU A 376 -3.78 -2.79 -14.88
CA LEU A 376 -3.61 -1.38 -15.27
C LEU A 376 -4.65 -0.49 -14.58
N TRP A 377 -5.90 -0.94 -14.53
CA TRP A 377 -7.01 -0.19 -13.93
C TRP A 377 -6.96 -0.15 -12.40
N ALA A 378 -6.28 -1.07 -11.75
CA ALA A 378 -6.11 -1.05 -10.29
C ALA A 378 -5.41 0.23 -9.80
N HIS A 379 -4.67 0.95 -10.65
CA HIS A 379 -4.15 2.27 -10.32
C HIS A 379 -5.25 3.34 -10.15
N THR A 380 -6.35 3.19 -10.88
CA THR A 380 -7.52 4.09 -10.80
C THR A 380 -8.45 3.76 -9.64
N ALA A 381 -8.13 2.73 -8.85
CA ALA A 381 -8.86 2.40 -7.64
C ALA A 381 -8.90 3.62 -6.71
N ALA A 382 -10.11 4.06 -6.39
CA ALA A 382 -10.35 5.25 -5.58
C ALA A 382 -11.64 5.06 -4.78
N GLY A 383 -11.66 5.57 -3.56
CA GLY A 383 -12.82 5.49 -2.67
C GLY A 383 -12.57 4.65 -1.43
N ASP A 384 -13.67 4.29 -0.75
CA ASP A 384 -13.63 3.53 0.50
C ASP A 384 -13.41 2.01 0.27
N ASP A 385 -13.37 1.56 -0.99
CA ASP A 385 -13.28 0.17 -1.43
C ASP A 385 -11.96 -0.18 -2.16
N ILE A 386 -10.94 0.67 -2.06
CA ILE A 386 -9.64 0.48 -2.73
C ILE A 386 -9.03 -0.89 -2.40
N ASP A 387 -9.06 -1.30 -1.13
CA ASP A 387 -8.50 -2.58 -0.68
C ASP A 387 -9.24 -3.77 -1.29
N ASP A 388 -10.56 -3.66 -1.44
CA ASP A 388 -11.39 -4.70 -2.06
C ASP A 388 -11.10 -4.80 -3.55
N GLN A 389 -10.95 -3.66 -4.25
CA GLN A 389 -10.57 -3.62 -5.67
C GLN A 389 -9.16 -4.19 -5.91
N ILE A 390 -8.20 -3.89 -5.04
CA ILE A 390 -6.84 -4.46 -5.09
C ILE A 390 -6.88 -5.97 -4.90
N ARG A 391 -7.65 -6.45 -3.92
CA ARG A 391 -7.81 -7.88 -3.63
C ARG A 391 -8.47 -8.62 -4.80
N ASP A 392 -9.54 -8.07 -5.36
CA ASP A 392 -10.24 -8.65 -6.51
C ASP A 392 -9.35 -8.70 -7.75
N THR A 393 -8.54 -7.66 -7.96
CA THR A 393 -7.52 -7.65 -9.01
C THR A 393 -6.52 -8.78 -8.78
N ARG A 394 -5.99 -8.92 -7.56
CA ARG A 394 -5.04 -9.99 -7.23
C ARG A 394 -5.63 -11.38 -7.52
N HIS A 395 -6.85 -11.66 -7.08
CA HIS A 395 -7.52 -12.93 -7.34
C HIS A 395 -7.71 -13.19 -8.84
N THR A 396 -8.09 -12.15 -9.59
CA THR A 396 -8.24 -12.23 -11.05
C THR A 396 -6.91 -12.57 -11.73
N LEU A 397 -5.80 -11.96 -11.28
CA LEU A 397 -4.47 -12.27 -11.79
C LEU A 397 -4.02 -13.69 -11.44
N ILE A 398 -4.29 -14.17 -10.24
CA ILE A 398 -3.98 -15.55 -9.84
C ILE A 398 -4.75 -16.54 -10.72
N ALA A 399 -6.05 -16.33 -10.90
CA ALA A 399 -6.89 -17.18 -11.75
C ALA A 399 -6.40 -17.19 -13.20
N TYR A 400 -6.02 -16.04 -13.74
CA TYR A 400 -5.44 -15.92 -15.07
C TYR A 400 -4.13 -16.70 -15.21
N LEU A 401 -3.16 -16.47 -14.31
CA LEU A 401 -1.85 -17.11 -14.37
C LEU A 401 -1.96 -18.63 -14.22
N ASN A 402 -2.78 -19.12 -13.29
CA ASN A 402 -3.04 -20.55 -13.11
C ASN A 402 -3.81 -21.19 -14.26
N GLY A 403 -4.65 -20.44 -14.97
CA GLY A 403 -5.36 -20.94 -16.15
C GLY A 403 -4.47 -21.01 -17.39
N ARG A 404 -3.43 -20.18 -17.43
CA ARG A 404 -2.53 -20.02 -18.58
C ARG A 404 -1.37 -21.02 -18.59
N TYR A 405 -0.88 -21.40 -17.42
CA TYR A 405 0.31 -22.23 -17.15
C TYR A 405 -0.06 -23.43 -16.30
#